data_AF-B9FUR7-F1
#
_entry.id   AF-B9FUR7-F1
#
_cell.length_a   1.000
_cell.length_b   1.000
_cell.length_c   1.000
_cell.angle_alpha   90.00
_cell.angle_beta   90.00
_cell.angle_gamma   90.00
#
_symmetry.space_group_name_H-M   'P 1'
#
loop_
_entity.id
_entity.type
_entity.pdbx_description
1 polymer ?
#
loop_
_entity_poly.entity_id
_entity_poly.type
_entity_poly.pdbx_seq_one_letter_code
_entity_poly.pdbx_strand_id
1 'polypeptide(L)'
;MCAMSSVLATHHHAARCGAVRRENAWIAPARVGFSQARRGGGRDELSAAGLGRFLGYATADHKNKNHEVDDLEPARLFVGLPIDTVTDGATVNSARGVTSGMRAVKLLGADGVELPVFWSVAQPESPDRFSWAGYRAVADMARDEGLSLRVTLHFHGSPGGAVPLLPVWVSTAAADDPDILFTDRSGGRHDDCLSFAVDELPVIHGRSPLDCYDAFFRSFADAFQDLFDSTITVRVRRRSRNGWMLQ
;
A
#
# COMPACT_ATOMS: atom_id res chain seq x y z
N MET A 1 2.25 -67.68 49.81
CA MET A 1 1.39 -67.42 50.98
C MET A 1 1.50 -65.94 51.34
N CYS A 2 0.35 -65.28 51.53
CA CYS A 2 0.08 -63.95 52.13
C CYS A 2 0.77 -62.72 51.48
N ALA A 3 0.09 -61.75 50.84
CA ALA A 3 -1.08 -60.92 51.17
C ALA A 3 -0.82 -59.81 52.22
N MET A 4 -1.22 -58.58 51.82
CA MET A 4 -1.78 -57.43 52.57
C MET A 4 -1.10 -56.11 52.19
N SER A 5 -1.71 -55.26 51.36
CA SER A 5 -2.73 -54.23 51.67
C SER A 5 -2.35 -53.28 52.80
N SER A 6 -2.15 -52.00 52.45
CA SER A 6 -2.53 -50.88 53.30
C SER A 6 -2.94 -49.69 52.42
N VAL A 7 -4.17 -49.24 52.68
CA VAL A 7 -4.84 -48.07 52.11
C VAL A 7 -4.54 -46.90 53.04
N LEU A 8 -4.18 -45.73 52.49
CA LEU A 8 -4.42 -44.45 53.15
C LEU A 8 -4.64 -43.37 52.09
N ALA A 9 -5.88 -42.87 52.09
CA ALA A 9 -6.38 -41.79 51.27
C ALA A 9 -5.75 -40.45 51.68
N THR A 10 -5.49 -39.59 50.71
CA THR A 10 -5.27 -38.16 50.94
C THR A 10 -6.07 -37.34 49.94
N HIS A 11 -6.57 -36.22 50.45
CA HIS A 11 -7.78 -35.52 50.04
C HIS A 11 -7.62 -34.69 48.75
N HIS A 12 -8.67 -34.72 47.91
CA HIS A 12 -8.92 -33.72 46.89
C HIS A 12 -9.31 -32.38 47.54
N HIS A 13 -8.52 -31.33 47.29
CA HIS A 13 -8.95 -29.96 47.51
C HIS A 13 -9.44 -29.35 46.19
N ALA A 14 -10.76 -29.30 46.03
CA ALA A 14 -11.42 -28.55 44.98
C ALA A 14 -11.41 -27.05 45.36
N ALA A 15 -10.67 -26.24 44.61
CA ALA A 15 -10.79 -24.79 44.68
C ALA A 15 -11.94 -24.33 43.77
N ARG A 16 -13.09 -24.05 44.37
CA ARG A 16 -14.11 -23.17 43.78
C ARG A 16 -13.61 -21.73 43.95
N CYS A 17 -13.42 -21.01 42.84
CA CYS A 17 -13.31 -19.56 42.88
C CYS A 17 -14.34 -18.96 41.91
N GLY A 18 -15.08 -17.97 42.42
CA GLY A 18 -16.39 -17.55 41.95
C GLY A 18 -16.43 -16.87 40.59
N ALA A 19 -17.55 -17.07 39.91
CA ALA A 19 -17.95 -16.32 38.73
C ALA A 19 -18.25 -14.85 39.12
N VAL A 20 -17.43 -13.93 38.62
CA VAL A 20 -17.75 -12.50 38.61
C VAL A 20 -18.53 -12.21 37.33
N ARG A 21 -19.84 -12.02 37.48
CA ARG A 21 -20.74 -11.59 36.41
C ARG A 21 -20.48 -10.11 36.14
N ARG A 22 -19.75 -9.78 35.07
CA ARG A 22 -19.68 -8.41 34.53
C ARG A 22 -20.78 -8.26 33.49
N GLU A 23 -21.78 -7.45 33.82
CA GLU A 23 -22.82 -7.02 32.89
C GLU A 23 -22.23 -5.95 31.97
N ASN A 24 -21.92 -6.35 30.74
CA ASN A 24 -21.53 -5.42 29.69
C ASN A 24 -22.78 -5.16 28.85
N ALA A 25 -23.47 -4.06 29.13
CA ALA A 25 -24.54 -3.54 28.29
C ALA A 25 -23.92 -3.06 26.97
N TRP A 26 -24.03 -3.88 25.92
CA TRP A 26 -23.67 -3.50 24.56
C TRP A 26 -24.74 -2.55 24.03
N ILE A 27 -24.40 -1.27 23.95
CA ILE A 27 -25.17 -0.29 23.18
C ILE A 27 -24.89 -0.59 21.71
N ALA A 28 -25.90 -1.05 20.98
CA ALA A 28 -25.82 -1.29 19.54
C ALA A 28 -25.52 0.04 18.80
N PRO A 29 -24.56 0.09 17.87
CA PRO A 29 -24.37 1.27 17.05
C PRO A 29 -25.55 1.44 16.09
N ALA A 30 -26.07 2.67 16.03
CA ALA A 30 -27.18 3.05 15.17
C ALA A 30 -26.80 2.86 13.69
N ARG A 31 -27.67 2.19 12.93
CA ARG A 31 -27.59 2.14 11.47
C ARG A 31 -27.76 3.55 10.91
N VAL A 32 -26.69 4.14 10.37
CA VAL A 32 -26.77 5.40 9.62
C VAL A 32 -27.20 5.06 8.19
N GLY A 33 -28.46 5.34 7.87
CA GLY A 33 -28.98 5.26 6.51
C GLY A 33 -28.61 6.52 5.72
N PHE A 34 -27.99 6.36 4.55
CA PHE A 34 -27.74 7.47 3.64
C PHE A 34 -28.97 7.72 2.76
N SER A 35 -29.59 8.89 2.91
CA SER A 35 -30.64 9.37 2.01
C SER A 35 -30.05 9.92 0.71
N GLN A 36 -30.64 9.52 -0.41
CA GLN A 36 -30.26 9.93 -1.76
C GLN A 36 -30.56 11.43 -2.02
N ALA A 37 -29.53 12.22 -2.30
CA ALA A 37 -29.70 13.63 -2.69
C ALA A 37 -30.14 13.75 -4.16
N ARG A 38 -31.23 14.49 -4.37
CA ARG A 38 -31.80 14.81 -5.69
C ARG A 38 -30.91 15.80 -6.44
N ARG A 39 -30.76 15.56 -7.76
CA ARG A 39 -30.25 16.54 -8.74
C ARG A 39 -31.23 17.72 -8.86
N GLY A 40 -30.72 18.93 -8.67
CA GLY A 40 -31.38 20.19 -9.05
C GLY A 40 -30.32 21.16 -9.57
N GLY A 41 -30.47 21.60 -10.82
CA GLY A 41 -29.57 22.54 -11.47
C GLY A 41 -29.81 23.99 -11.06
N GLY A 42 -28.80 24.82 -11.30
CA GLY A 42 -28.87 26.27 -11.22
C GLY A 42 -27.59 26.85 -11.81
N ARG A 43 -27.70 27.48 -12.99
CA ARG A 43 -26.70 28.40 -13.51
C ARG A 43 -26.91 29.72 -12.77
N ASP A 44 -25.84 30.38 -12.34
CA ASP A 44 -25.83 31.83 -12.23
C ASP A 44 -24.42 32.33 -12.56
N GLU A 45 -24.38 33.14 -13.62
CA GLU A 45 -23.26 33.95 -14.07
C GLU A 45 -23.10 35.15 -13.11
N LEU A 46 -21.86 35.44 -12.71
CA LEU A 46 -21.50 36.77 -12.21
C LEU A 46 -20.26 37.25 -12.94
N SER A 47 -20.51 38.19 -13.84
CA SER A 47 -19.55 39.01 -14.58
C SER A 47 -19.08 40.18 -13.72
N ALA A 48 -17.79 40.48 -13.76
CA ALA A 48 -17.27 41.81 -13.49
C ALA A 48 -16.09 42.10 -14.43
N ALA A 49 -16.24 43.17 -15.21
CA ALA A 49 -15.35 43.64 -16.26
C ALA A 49 -14.09 44.34 -15.70
N GLY A 50 -12.99 44.26 -16.45
CA GLY A 50 -11.77 45.00 -16.13
C GLY A 50 -10.70 44.92 -17.22
N LEU A 51 -10.87 45.74 -18.26
CA LEU A 51 -9.87 46.33 -19.16
C LEU A 51 -8.85 45.42 -19.90
N GLY A 52 -8.94 45.44 -21.23
CA GLY A 52 -7.75 45.76 -22.03
C GLY A 52 -7.42 44.90 -23.25
N ARG A 53 -8.07 45.24 -24.37
CA ARG A 53 -7.51 45.25 -25.75
C ARG A 53 -7.36 43.91 -26.49
N PHE A 54 -8.41 43.64 -27.28
CA PHE A 54 -8.51 42.59 -28.29
C PHE A 54 -8.19 43.16 -29.69
N LEU A 55 -7.40 42.40 -30.45
CA LEU A 55 -7.16 42.37 -31.91
C LEU A 55 -6.66 43.62 -32.67
N GLY A 56 -5.44 43.50 -33.20
CA GLY A 56 -5.07 44.04 -34.50
C GLY A 56 -4.63 42.90 -35.42
N TYR A 57 -5.36 42.66 -36.51
CA TYR A 57 -4.84 41.93 -37.67
C TYR A 57 -4.11 42.94 -38.56
N ALA A 58 -2.82 42.73 -38.78
CA ALA A 58 -2.12 43.29 -39.93
C ALA A 58 -1.00 42.33 -40.36
N THR A 59 -0.96 42.15 -41.68
CA THR A 59 -0.10 41.32 -42.53
C THR A 59 1.40 41.41 -42.20
N ALA A 60 2.06 40.26 -42.08
CA ALA A 60 3.50 40.07 -42.27
C ALA A 60 3.72 38.60 -42.66
N ASP A 61 4.00 38.32 -43.92
CA ASP A 61 5.34 38.24 -44.50
C ASP A 61 6.09 36.97 -44.06
N HIS A 62 6.48 36.16 -45.04
CA HIS A 62 7.09 34.85 -44.87
C HIS A 62 8.44 34.99 -44.15
N LYS A 63 8.45 34.71 -42.85
CA LYS A 63 9.68 34.39 -42.11
C LYS A 63 9.57 33.01 -41.49
N ASN A 64 10.42 32.12 -41.99
CA ASN A 64 10.67 30.80 -41.47
C ASN A 64 11.05 30.91 -39.98
N LYS A 65 10.10 30.65 -39.08
CA LYS A 65 10.38 30.43 -37.67
C LYS A 65 10.73 28.96 -37.53
N ASN A 66 12.03 28.67 -37.44
CA ASN A 66 12.47 27.42 -36.88
C ASN A 66 11.75 27.27 -35.53
N HIS A 67 10.99 26.19 -35.38
CA HIS A 67 10.39 25.82 -34.12
C HIS A 67 11.57 25.51 -33.19
N GLU A 68 11.87 26.43 -32.29
CA GLU A 68 12.70 26.15 -31.11
C GLU A 68 11.92 25.11 -30.33
N VAL A 69 12.35 23.85 -30.46
CA VAL A 69 11.85 22.77 -29.61
C VAL A 69 12.44 23.10 -28.25
N ASP A 70 11.59 23.52 -27.30
CA ASP A 70 11.98 23.57 -25.88
C ASP A 70 12.73 22.27 -25.58
N ASP A 71 13.94 22.38 -25.03
CA ASP A 71 14.76 21.26 -24.56
C ASP A 71 14.02 20.58 -23.39
N LEU A 72 12.96 19.84 -23.71
CA LEU A 72 12.27 18.98 -22.77
C LEU A 72 13.24 17.85 -22.43
N GLU A 73 13.60 17.77 -21.15
CA GLU A 73 14.37 16.66 -20.61
C GLU A 73 13.81 15.33 -21.16
N PRO A 74 14.65 14.48 -21.78
CA PRO A 74 14.18 13.28 -22.45
C PRO A 74 13.43 12.38 -21.47
N ALA A 75 12.34 11.77 -21.95
CA ALA A 75 11.52 10.90 -21.13
C ALA A 75 12.32 9.70 -20.62
N ARG A 76 12.36 9.49 -19.29
CA ARG A 76 13.06 8.36 -18.67
C ARG A 76 12.27 7.05 -18.79
N LEU A 77 12.94 5.98 -19.18
CA LEU A 77 12.40 4.63 -19.35
C LEU A 77 12.74 3.73 -18.15
N PHE A 78 11.71 3.19 -17.50
CA PHE A 78 11.84 2.22 -16.42
C PHE A 78 11.18 0.90 -16.81
N VAL A 79 11.85 -0.22 -16.56
CA VAL A 79 11.32 -1.57 -16.82
C VAL A 79 10.86 -2.21 -15.51
N GLY A 80 9.60 -2.67 -15.48
CA GLY A 80 9.05 -3.35 -14.30
C GLY A 80 9.73 -4.70 -14.05
N LEU A 81 10.15 -4.93 -12.81
CA LEU A 81 10.60 -6.24 -12.35
C LEU A 81 9.40 -7.19 -12.19
N PRO A 82 9.63 -8.52 -12.19
CA PRO A 82 8.58 -9.50 -11.91
C PRO A 82 7.86 -9.19 -10.59
N ILE A 83 6.54 -9.39 -10.57
CA ILE A 83 5.71 -9.10 -9.39
C ILE A 83 6.10 -9.93 -8.17
N ASP A 84 6.61 -11.14 -8.42
CA ASP A 84 7.07 -12.11 -7.45
C ASP A 84 8.56 -11.97 -7.15
N THR A 85 9.21 -10.84 -7.47
CA THR A 85 10.65 -10.64 -7.17
C THR A 85 10.97 -10.88 -5.69
N VAL A 86 10.04 -10.55 -4.79
CA VAL A 86 10.12 -10.84 -3.35
C VAL A 86 8.74 -11.29 -2.89
N THR A 87 8.63 -12.46 -2.26
CA THR A 87 7.36 -13.02 -1.78
C THR A 87 7.32 -13.27 -0.28
N ASP A 88 8.48 -13.42 0.37
CA ASP A 88 8.61 -13.71 1.81
C ASP A 88 9.21 -12.54 2.63
N GLY A 89 9.54 -11.43 1.95
CA GLY A 89 10.20 -10.25 2.52
C GLY A 89 11.69 -10.43 2.84
N ALA A 90 12.19 -11.67 2.86
CA ALA A 90 13.52 -12.02 3.30
C ALA A 90 14.49 -12.24 2.14
N THR A 91 14.01 -12.80 1.02
CA THR A 91 14.86 -13.24 -0.09
C THR A 91 14.38 -12.76 -1.45
N VAL A 92 15.30 -12.71 -2.41
CA VAL A 92 15.01 -12.37 -3.80
C VAL A 92 14.78 -13.65 -4.59
N ASN A 93 13.60 -13.79 -5.16
CA ASN A 93 13.27 -14.91 -6.03
C ASN A 93 14.08 -14.84 -7.31
N SER A 94 14.70 -15.97 -7.68
CA SER A 94 15.53 -16.05 -8.89
C SER A 94 16.59 -14.94 -8.99
N ALA A 95 17.26 -14.59 -7.89
CA ALA A 95 18.22 -13.47 -7.80
C ALA A 95 19.14 -13.33 -9.03
N ARG A 96 19.78 -14.44 -9.47
CA ARG A 96 20.63 -14.44 -10.67
C ARG A 96 19.88 -14.05 -11.95
N GLY A 97 18.65 -14.52 -12.10
CA GLY A 97 17.77 -14.19 -13.22
C GLY A 97 17.37 -12.71 -13.19
N VAL A 98 17.01 -12.19 -12.01
CA VAL A 98 16.69 -10.77 -11.81
C VAL A 98 17.89 -9.88 -12.17
N THR A 99 19.08 -10.17 -11.64
CA THR A 99 20.31 -9.42 -11.96
C THR A 99 20.63 -9.50 -13.46
N SER A 100 20.51 -10.68 -14.08
CA SER A 100 20.76 -10.84 -15.52
C SER A 100 19.77 -10.01 -16.35
N GLY A 101 18.50 -9.96 -15.94
CA GLY A 101 17.47 -9.13 -16.55
C GLY A 101 17.76 -7.64 -16.42
N MET A 102 18.16 -7.18 -15.23
CA MET A 102 18.59 -5.80 -14.98
C MET A 102 19.74 -5.40 -15.93
N ARG A 103 20.77 -6.23 -16.01
CA ARG A 103 21.91 -5.99 -16.91
C ARG A 103 21.49 -5.93 -18.37
N ALA A 104 20.57 -6.79 -18.79
CA ALA A 104 20.05 -6.77 -20.16
C ALA A 104 19.29 -5.46 -20.47
N VAL A 105 18.42 -5.00 -19.57
CA VAL A 105 17.68 -3.74 -19.81
C VAL A 105 18.59 -2.52 -19.74
N LYS A 106 19.65 -2.55 -18.92
CA LYS A 106 20.70 -1.52 -18.92
C LYS A 106 21.39 -1.42 -20.29
N LEU A 107 21.77 -2.56 -20.87
CA LEU A 107 22.40 -2.60 -22.20
C LEU A 107 21.47 -2.13 -23.32
N LEU A 108 20.15 -2.25 -23.13
CA LEU A 108 19.13 -1.73 -24.05
C LEU A 108 18.83 -0.24 -23.85
N GLY A 109 19.49 0.43 -22.90
CA GLY A 109 19.36 1.87 -22.67
C GLY A 109 18.24 2.27 -21.71
N ALA A 110 17.72 1.36 -20.89
CA ALA A 110 16.80 1.74 -19.82
C ALA A 110 17.50 2.61 -18.76
N ASP A 111 16.81 3.64 -18.27
CA ASP A 111 17.27 4.49 -17.17
C ASP A 111 17.27 3.77 -15.83
N GLY A 112 16.37 2.81 -15.68
CA GLY A 112 16.12 2.15 -14.42
C GLY A 112 15.14 1.00 -14.48
N VAL A 113 14.84 0.46 -13.32
CA VAL A 113 13.87 -0.61 -13.11
C VAL A 113 12.83 -0.20 -12.09
N GLU A 114 11.62 -0.73 -12.20
CA GLU A 114 10.54 -0.52 -11.23
C GLU A 114 10.34 -1.76 -10.36
N LEU A 115 10.41 -1.58 -9.03
CA LEU A 115 10.19 -2.61 -8.03
C LEU A 115 8.84 -2.41 -7.33
N PRO A 116 7.87 -3.33 -7.49
CA PRO A 116 6.67 -3.33 -6.68
C PRO A 116 6.99 -3.85 -5.26
N VAL A 117 6.64 -3.05 -4.25
CA VAL A 117 6.78 -3.39 -2.83
C VAL A 117 5.38 -3.58 -2.26
N PHE A 118 5.08 -4.78 -1.81
CA PHE A 118 3.77 -5.15 -1.26
C PHE A 118 3.76 -5.04 0.25
N TRP A 119 2.74 -4.38 0.79
CA TRP A 119 2.52 -4.28 2.23
C TRP A 119 2.44 -5.66 2.90
N SER A 120 1.77 -6.61 2.25
CA SER A 120 1.64 -7.99 2.72
C SER A 120 2.96 -8.77 2.80
N VAL A 121 3.95 -8.41 1.99
CA VAL A 121 5.28 -9.04 1.95
C VAL A 121 6.23 -8.34 2.92
N ALA A 122 6.17 -7.02 2.98
CA ALA A 122 7.03 -6.23 3.85
C ALA A 122 6.55 -6.20 5.30
N GLN A 123 5.31 -6.59 5.60
CA GLN A 123 4.77 -6.64 6.96
C GLN A 123 3.86 -7.86 7.19
N PRO A 124 4.35 -9.10 7.04
CA PRO A 124 3.49 -10.28 6.91
C PRO A 124 2.73 -10.65 8.20
N GLU A 125 3.42 -10.68 9.34
CA GLU A 125 2.92 -11.34 10.55
C GLU A 125 2.25 -10.41 11.56
N SER A 126 2.75 -9.18 11.72
CA SER A 126 2.30 -8.31 12.81
C SER A 126 2.49 -6.82 12.50
N PRO A 127 1.69 -5.94 13.13
CA PRO A 127 1.76 -4.49 12.91
C PRO A 127 3.08 -3.84 13.39
N ASP A 128 3.93 -4.57 14.12
CA ASP A 128 5.17 -4.03 14.70
C ASP A 128 6.44 -4.67 14.10
N ARG A 129 6.31 -5.56 13.10
CA ARG A 129 7.45 -6.24 12.46
C ARG A 129 7.44 -6.04 10.96
N PHE A 130 8.53 -5.48 10.44
CA PHE A 130 8.74 -5.28 9.01
C PHE A 130 9.89 -6.16 8.50
N SER A 131 9.76 -6.63 7.26
CA SER A 131 10.72 -7.47 6.55
C SER A 131 11.16 -6.77 5.27
N TRP A 132 12.36 -6.19 5.30
CA TRP A 132 12.90 -5.39 4.18
C TRP A 132 14.09 -6.06 3.48
N ALA A 133 14.59 -7.18 3.99
CA ALA A 133 15.87 -7.76 3.54
C ALA A 133 15.86 -8.13 2.05
N GLY A 134 14.78 -8.76 1.57
CA GLY A 134 14.62 -9.11 0.15
C GLY A 134 14.57 -7.87 -0.73
N TYR A 135 13.76 -6.87 -0.36
CA TYR A 135 13.66 -5.61 -1.11
C TYR A 135 14.96 -4.79 -1.10
N ARG A 136 15.68 -4.76 0.03
CA ARG A 136 17.00 -4.12 0.15
C ARG A 136 18.00 -4.80 -0.80
N ALA A 137 18.02 -6.12 -0.85
CA ALA A 137 18.89 -6.86 -1.76
C ALA A 137 18.60 -6.54 -3.24
N VAL A 138 17.33 -6.37 -3.64
CA VAL A 138 16.99 -5.91 -5.00
C VAL A 138 17.51 -4.50 -5.26
N ALA A 139 17.39 -3.60 -4.28
CA ALA A 139 17.86 -2.23 -4.41
C ALA A 139 19.40 -2.16 -4.54
N ASP A 140 20.12 -2.98 -3.77
CA ASP A 140 21.57 -3.14 -3.90
C ASP A 140 21.94 -3.68 -5.29
N MET A 141 21.23 -4.69 -5.81
CA MET A 141 21.46 -5.19 -7.18
C MET A 141 21.27 -4.10 -8.23
N ALA A 142 20.22 -3.27 -8.11
CA ALA A 142 19.98 -2.17 -9.04
C ALA A 142 21.09 -1.11 -8.98
N ARG A 143 21.55 -0.77 -7.76
CA ARG A 143 22.69 0.14 -7.55
C ARG A 143 23.96 -0.40 -8.18
N ASP A 144 24.27 -1.68 -7.97
CA ASP A 144 25.49 -2.32 -8.45
C ASP A 144 25.52 -2.40 -9.99
N GLU A 145 24.36 -2.54 -10.64
CA GLU A 145 24.21 -2.46 -12.11
C GLU A 145 24.14 -1.01 -12.64
N GLY A 146 24.21 0.01 -11.76
CA GLY A 146 24.15 1.41 -12.13
C GLY A 146 22.81 1.82 -12.75
N LEU A 147 21.71 1.21 -12.29
CA LEU A 147 20.34 1.54 -12.67
C LEU A 147 19.66 2.38 -11.59
N SER A 148 18.83 3.34 -11.99
CA SER A 148 17.89 3.93 -11.03
C SER A 148 16.82 2.92 -10.66
N LEU A 149 16.39 2.94 -9.40
CA LEU A 149 15.31 2.11 -8.89
C LEU A 149 14.08 2.97 -8.64
N ARG A 150 13.00 2.71 -9.36
CA ARG A 150 11.68 3.26 -9.02
C ARG A 150 10.95 2.29 -8.12
N VAL A 151 10.51 2.73 -6.95
CA VAL A 151 9.73 1.89 -6.03
C VAL A 151 8.26 2.26 -6.12
N THR A 152 7.39 1.27 -6.35
CA THR A 152 5.93 1.43 -6.26
C THR A 152 5.42 0.71 -5.02
N LEU A 153 4.71 1.42 -4.14
CA LEU A 153 4.18 0.87 -2.89
C LEU A 153 2.73 0.38 -3.08
N HIS A 154 2.47 -0.89 -2.76
CA HIS A 154 1.19 -1.57 -2.94
C HIS A 154 0.57 -1.95 -1.60
N PHE A 155 -0.55 -1.31 -1.28
CA PHE A 155 -1.39 -1.63 -0.10
C PHE A 155 -2.58 -2.54 -0.41
N HIS A 156 -2.71 -2.92 -1.69
CA HIS A 156 -3.63 -3.93 -2.16
C HIS A 156 -2.84 -5.13 -2.64
N GLY A 157 -3.47 -6.30 -2.59
CA GLY A 157 -2.95 -7.53 -3.15
C GLY A 157 -2.96 -7.51 -4.67
N SER A 158 -2.29 -8.49 -5.26
CA SER A 158 -2.41 -8.78 -6.69
C SER A 158 -2.93 -10.21 -6.85
N PRO A 159 -4.24 -10.39 -7.07
CA PRO A 159 -4.81 -11.71 -7.31
C PRO A 159 -4.07 -12.46 -8.41
N GLY A 160 -3.65 -13.70 -8.12
CA GLY A 160 -2.86 -14.54 -9.04
C GLY A 160 -1.37 -14.21 -9.15
N GLY A 161 -0.85 -13.22 -8.41
CA GLY A 161 0.54 -12.75 -8.49
C GLY A 161 1.55 -13.49 -7.61
N ALA A 162 1.21 -14.67 -7.06
CA ALA A 162 2.02 -15.43 -6.08
C ALA A 162 2.42 -14.69 -4.79
N VAL A 163 2.02 -13.43 -4.63
CA VAL A 163 2.17 -12.62 -3.42
C VAL A 163 0.92 -12.73 -2.55
N PRO A 164 1.04 -12.74 -1.20
CA PRO A 164 -0.11 -12.66 -0.31
C PRO A 164 -0.93 -11.39 -0.57
N LEU A 165 -2.24 -11.48 -0.45
CA LEU A 165 -3.14 -10.38 -0.81
C LEU A 165 -3.06 -9.21 0.18
N LEU A 166 -3.22 -9.50 1.47
CA LEU A 166 -3.06 -8.56 2.58
C LEU A 166 -2.21 -9.21 3.68
N PRO A 167 -1.58 -8.43 4.57
CA PRO A 167 -0.93 -8.98 5.75
C PRO A 167 -1.86 -9.90 6.55
N VAL A 168 -1.32 -10.97 7.15
CA VAL A 168 -2.15 -11.99 7.84
C VAL A 168 -2.99 -11.37 8.96
N TRP A 169 -2.43 -10.42 9.71
CA TRP A 169 -3.12 -9.74 10.80
C TRP A 169 -4.25 -8.82 10.33
N VAL A 170 -4.17 -8.30 9.11
CA VAL A 170 -5.23 -7.51 8.45
C VAL A 170 -6.31 -8.43 7.91
N SER A 171 -5.92 -9.51 7.23
CA SER A 171 -6.85 -10.54 6.75
C SER A 171 -7.64 -11.18 7.90
N THR A 172 -7.03 -11.30 9.08
CA THR A 172 -7.73 -11.77 10.29
C THR A 172 -8.80 -10.76 10.73
N ALA A 173 -8.47 -9.47 10.76
CA ALA A 173 -9.46 -8.44 11.07
C ALA A 173 -10.62 -8.41 10.04
N ALA A 174 -10.31 -8.64 8.77
CA ALA A 174 -11.32 -8.73 7.70
C ALA A 174 -12.20 -9.98 7.80
N ALA A 175 -11.69 -11.07 8.38
CA ALA A 175 -12.48 -12.26 8.65
C ALA A 175 -13.48 -12.01 9.80
N ASP A 176 -13.07 -11.22 10.81
CA ASP A 176 -13.91 -10.83 11.93
C ASP A 176 -14.97 -9.77 11.53
N ASP A 177 -14.57 -8.79 10.72
CA ASP A 177 -15.46 -7.77 10.15
C ASP A 177 -15.22 -7.62 8.63
N PRO A 178 -16.01 -8.32 7.79
CA PRO A 178 -15.86 -8.24 6.35
C PRO A 178 -16.16 -6.86 5.74
N ASP A 179 -16.83 -5.95 6.46
CA ASP A 179 -17.20 -4.61 5.97
C ASP A 179 -16.01 -3.65 5.86
N ILE A 180 -14.85 -4.05 6.42
CA ILE A 180 -13.60 -3.31 6.23
C ILE A 180 -13.02 -3.49 4.82
N LEU A 181 -13.42 -4.54 4.09
CA LEU A 181 -12.98 -4.81 2.73
C LEU A 181 -13.73 -3.97 1.72
N PHE A 182 -13.07 -3.67 0.60
CA PHE A 182 -13.73 -3.03 -0.51
C PHE A 182 -14.84 -3.93 -1.05
N THR A 183 -16.03 -3.35 -1.19
CA THR A 183 -17.20 -4.04 -1.76
C THR A 183 -17.63 -3.31 -3.02
N ASP A 184 -17.72 -4.04 -4.12
CA ASP A 184 -18.16 -3.49 -5.40
C ASP A 184 -19.68 -3.33 -5.49
N ARG A 185 -20.16 -2.77 -6.61
CA ARG A 185 -21.59 -2.55 -6.84
C ARG A 185 -22.42 -3.84 -6.88
N SER A 186 -21.82 -4.95 -7.28
CA SER A 186 -22.48 -6.27 -7.28
C SER A 186 -22.54 -6.91 -5.89
N GLY A 187 -21.96 -6.28 -4.87
CA GLY A 187 -21.83 -6.85 -3.54
C GLY A 187 -20.67 -7.83 -3.41
N GLY A 188 -19.78 -7.91 -4.41
CA GLY A 188 -18.56 -8.70 -4.36
C GLY A 188 -17.57 -8.05 -3.41
N ARG A 189 -17.10 -8.81 -2.41
CA ARG A 189 -16.03 -8.40 -1.50
C ARG A 189 -14.68 -8.76 -2.10
N HIS A 190 -13.75 -7.81 -2.00
CA HIS A 190 -12.39 -7.91 -2.52
C HIS A 190 -11.44 -8.13 -1.34
N ASP A 191 -10.98 -9.37 -1.17
CA ASP A 191 -10.10 -9.81 -0.07
C ASP A 191 -8.65 -9.30 -0.20
N ASP A 192 -8.36 -8.63 -1.31
CA ASP A 192 -7.10 -8.00 -1.63
C ASP A 192 -7.04 -6.50 -1.31
N CYS A 193 -8.14 -5.89 -0.83
CA CYS A 193 -8.17 -4.43 -0.70
C CYS A 193 -9.06 -3.95 0.44
N LEU A 194 -8.50 -3.12 1.32
CA LEU A 194 -9.27 -2.38 2.31
C LEU A 194 -10.14 -1.30 1.65
N SER A 195 -11.33 -1.12 2.22
CA SER A 195 -12.24 -0.05 1.83
C SER A 195 -11.68 1.31 2.24
N PHE A 196 -11.67 2.28 1.33
CA PHE A 196 -11.29 3.66 1.66
C PHE A 196 -12.25 4.31 2.67
N ALA A 197 -13.45 3.74 2.87
CA ALA A 197 -14.41 4.26 3.82
C ALA A 197 -13.99 4.03 5.29
N VAL A 198 -13.04 3.12 5.53
CA VAL A 198 -12.55 2.80 6.88
C VAL A 198 -11.18 3.40 7.18
N ASP A 199 -10.63 4.24 6.30
CA ASP A 199 -9.26 4.77 6.38
C ASP A 199 -8.91 5.40 7.75
N GLU A 200 -9.87 6.10 8.38
CA GLU A 200 -9.70 6.76 9.68
C GLU A 200 -10.30 5.97 10.86
N LEU A 201 -10.95 4.83 10.61
CA LEU A 201 -11.64 4.07 11.63
C LEU A 201 -10.71 3.02 12.26
N PRO A 202 -10.73 2.81 13.59
CA PRO A 202 -9.82 1.90 14.29
C PRO A 202 -10.22 0.41 14.14
N VAL A 203 -10.37 -0.05 12.90
CA VAL A 203 -10.95 -1.36 12.55
C VAL A 203 -9.94 -2.50 12.52
N ILE A 204 -8.64 -2.22 12.58
CA ILE A 204 -7.59 -3.24 12.54
C ILE A 204 -6.91 -3.32 13.90
N HIS A 205 -7.42 -4.18 14.78
CA HIS A 205 -6.92 -4.37 16.16
C HIS A 205 -6.77 -3.05 16.93
N GLY A 206 -7.71 -2.12 16.74
CA GLY A 206 -7.73 -0.80 17.37
C GLY A 206 -6.91 0.28 16.66
N ARG A 207 -6.33 -0.01 15.49
CA ARG A 207 -5.62 0.96 14.64
C ARG A 207 -6.41 1.26 13.38
N SER A 208 -6.25 2.48 12.84
CA SER A 208 -6.79 2.83 11.52
C SER A 208 -5.87 2.36 10.39
N PRO A 209 -6.39 2.04 9.19
CA PRO A 209 -5.57 1.77 8.02
C PRO A 209 -4.53 2.87 7.76
N LEU A 210 -4.89 4.15 7.97
CA LEU A 210 -3.96 5.27 7.83
C LEU A 210 -2.79 5.21 8.82
N ASP A 211 -3.03 4.86 10.08
CA ASP A 211 -1.96 4.66 11.07
C ASP A 211 -1.02 3.54 10.65
N CYS A 212 -1.57 2.46 10.09
CA CYS A 212 -0.80 1.33 9.57
C CYS A 212 0.06 1.74 8.37
N TYR A 213 -0.50 2.51 7.43
CA TYR A 213 0.25 3.01 6.27
C TYR A 213 1.33 4.01 6.68
N ASP A 214 1.07 4.89 7.64
CA ASP A 214 2.06 5.83 8.18
C ASP A 214 3.25 5.08 8.82
N ALA A 215 2.97 4.06 9.65
CA ALA A 215 4.02 3.20 10.21
C ALA A 215 4.83 2.48 9.12
N PHE A 216 4.16 1.99 8.07
CA PHE A 216 4.80 1.38 6.91
C PHE A 216 5.72 2.34 6.16
N PHE A 217 5.26 3.56 5.86
CA PHE A 217 6.05 4.58 5.16
C PHE A 217 7.28 4.99 5.98
N ARG A 218 7.13 5.17 7.30
CA ARG A 218 8.27 5.47 8.18
C ARG A 218 9.28 4.34 8.18
N SER A 219 8.83 3.10 8.33
CA SER A 219 9.74 1.94 8.32
C SER A 219 10.46 1.79 6.98
N PHE A 220 9.77 2.03 5.86
CA PHE A 220 10.40 2.06 4.54
C PHE A 220 11.43 3.18 4.43
N ALA A 221 11.10 4.40 4.86
CA ALA A 221 12.05 5.51 4.85
C ALA A 221 13.32 5.20 5.66
N ASP A 222 13.16 4.65 6.87
CA ASP A 222 14.28 4.29 7.74
C ASP A 222 15.16 3.18 7.13
N ALA A 223 14.53 2.17 6.50
CA ALA A 223 15.23 1.02 5.92
C ALA A 223 16.00 1.34 4.63
N PHE A 224 15.59 2.37 3.89
CA PHE A 224 16.15 2.73 2.58
C PHE A 224 16.77 4.14 2.55
N GLN A 225 16.96 4.77 3.71
CA GLN A 225 17.44 6.16 3.83
C GLN A 225 18.75 6.43 3.07
N ASP A 226 19.64 5.44 3.01
CA ASP A 226 20.95 5.51 2.35
C ASP A 226 20.86 5.50 0.82
N LEU A 227 19.69 5.19 0.27
CA LEU A 227 19.47 4.97 -1.16
C LEU A 227 18.63 6.07 -1.84
N PHE A 228 17.95 6.95 -1.09
CA PHE A 228 17.07 7.98 -1.68
C PHE A 228 17.79 9.01 -2.56
N ASP A 229 18.99 9.44 -2.17
CA ASP A 229 19.73 10.48 -2.92
C ASP A 229 20.55 9.90 -4.08
N SER A 230 20.61 8.57 -4.22
CA SER A 230 21.50 7.89 -5.18
C SER A 230 20.75 7.01 -6.17
N THR A 231 19.85 6.17 -5.68
CA THR A 231 19.33 5.02 -6.42
C THR A 231 17.82 5.03 -6.48
N ILE A 232 17.14 5.35 -5.38
CA ILE A 232 15.69 5.15 -5.23
C ILE A 232 14.90 6.42 -5.51
N THR A 233 13.93 6.31 -6.41
CA THR A 233 12.82 7.26 -6.53
C THR A 233 11.53 6.55 -6.13
N VAL A 234 10.78 7.10 -5.19
CA VAL A 234 9.53 6.50 -4.71
C VAL A 234 8.35 7.05 -5.49
N ARG A 235 7.45 6.18 -5.94
CA ARG A 235 6.17 6.58 -6.52
C ARG A 235 5.04 5.93 -5.75
N VAL A 236 4.27 6.75 -5.05
CA VAL A 236 2.98 6.31 -4.52
C VAL A 236 1.96 6.41 -5.64
N ARG A 237 1.36 5.28 -6.06
CA ARG A 237 0.22 5.31 -6.98
C ARG A 237 -0.99 5.90 -6.24
N ARG A 238 -1.25 7.18 -6.51
CA ARG A 238 -2.34 8.01 -5.96
C ARG A 238 -3.69 7.27 -5.90
N ARG A 239 -4.40 7.36 -4.77
CA ARG A 239 -5.87 7.18 -4.69
C ARG A 239 -6.45 8.54 -4.26
N SER A 240 -7.25 9.18 -5.11
CA SER A 240 -7.87 10.50 -4.85
C SER A 240 -9.24 10.29 -4.15
N ARG A 241 -9.69 11.13 -3.20
CA ARG A 241 -9.80 12.60 -3.34
C ARG A 241 -9.23 13.48 -2.21
N ASN A 242 -8.84 12.98 -1.02
CA ASN A 242 -8.48 13.87 0.10
C ASN A 242 -7.13 13.60 0.83
N GLY A 243 -6.14 12.92 0.20
CA GLY A 243 -4.74 12.74 0.70
C GLY A 243 -4.24 11.30 0.49
N TRP A 244 -2.97 10.94 0.19
CA TRP A 244 -1.62 11.49 0.46
C TRP A 244 -0.81 11.90 -0.80
N MET A 245 0.30 12.62 -0.60
CA MET A 245 1.27 13.07 -1.62
C MET A 245 2.71 12.89 -1.12
N LEU A 246 3.62 12.48 -2.01
CA LEU A 246 5.02 12.94 -2.14
C LEU A 246 5.49 12.70 -3.60
N GLN A 247 6.31 13.63 -4.12
CA GLN A 247 6.76 13.73 -5.52
C GLN A 247 7.88 12.75 -5.88
#